data_AF-A0A835IRW7-F1
#
_entry.id   AF-A0A835IRW7-F1
#
_cell.length_a   1.000
_cell.length_b   1.000
_cell.length_c   1.000
_cell.angle_alpha   90.00
_cell.angle_beta   90.00
_cell.angle_gamma   90.00
#
_symmetry.space_group_name_H-M   'P 1'
#
loop_
_entity.id
_entity.type
_entity.pdbx_description
1 polymer ?
#
loop_
_entity_poly.entity_id
_entity_poly.type
_entity_poly.pdbx_seq_one_letter_code
_entity_poly.pdbx_strand_id
1 'polypeptide(L)'
;MYQKIDRMLVNQRWLDVSDGWRSRILKRRHSDHCPIVGWNTKIPKPSNIPFRFKQAWVQHENLREVVERSWKEPLHDAPIRKVVKKLKRLKTVLKEWSWRVFGNTKQHLKELEGELESILKEQEQDPFNSELQNQEVEKAMAIQALKDVEIQTLRQKARVTDALEGERNSNVPLGVGCDNGSANNVEEVEVKKVRKRVQTSECPLFRQ
;
A
#
# COMPACT_ATOMS: atom_id res chain seq x y z
N MET A 1 35.87 -6.19 -3.15
CA MET A 1 35.41 -7.10 -4.22
C MET A 1 34.00 -7.56 -3.87
N TYR A 2 32.97 -7.13 -4.61
CA TYR A 2 31.59 -7.53 -4.33
C TYR A 2 31.27 -8.83 -5.07
N GLN A 3 30.83 -9.87 -4.34
CA GLN A 3 30.44 -11.14 -4.93
C GLN A 3 28.92 -11.18 -5.18
N LYS A 4 28.52 -11.64 -6.37
CA LYS A 4 27.11 -11.79 -6.76
C LYS A 4 26.61 -13.17 -6.31
N ILE A 5 26.10 -13.24 -5.07
CA ILE A 5 25.67 -14.50 -4.44
C ILE A 5 24.16 -14.73 -4.61
N ASP A 6 23.38 -13.66 -4.77
CA ASP A 6 21.92 -13.76 -4.93
C ASP A 6 21.57 -14.35 -6.31
N ARG A 7 20.86 -15.49 -6.30
CA ARG A 7 20.41 -16.21 -7.50
C ARG A 7 18.95 -16.63 -7.35
N MET A 8 18.21 -16.60 -8.45
CA MET A 8 16.86 -17.16 -8.54
C MET A 8 16.93 -18.42 -9.40
N LEU A 9 16.51 -19.54 -8.85
CA LEU A 9 16.42 -20.81 -9.56
C LEU A 9 14.96 -21.04 -9.93
N VAL A 10 14.71 -21.29 -11.21
CA VAL A 10 13.38 -21.64 -11.75
C VAL A 10 13.48 -22.97 -12.47
N ASN A 11 12.45 -23.80 -12.32
CA ASN A 11 12.36 -25.07 -13.05
C ASN A 11 11.57 -24.88 -14.35
N GLN A 12 11.67 -25.86 -15.25
CA GLN A 12 10.99 -25.80 -16.55
C GLN A 12 9.47 -25.67 -16.40
N ARG A 13 8.87 -26.46 -15.49
CA ARG A 13 7.43 -26.41 -15.20
C ARG A 13 6.95 -25.01 -14.81
N TRP A 14 7.78 -24.23 -14.12
CA TRP A 14 7.45 -22.85 -13.77
C TRP A 14 7.40 -21.96 -15.00
N LEU A 15 8.40 -22.05 -15.88
CA LEU A 15 8.44 -21.27 -17.12
C LEU A 15 7.26 -21.59 -18.04
N ASP A 16 6.81 -22.85 -18.05
CA ASP A 16 5.66 -23.29 -18.84
C ASP A 16 4.34 -22.68 -18.37
N VAL A 17 4.19 -22.41 -17.06
CA VAL A 17 2.98 -21.81 -16.46
C VAL A 17 3.07 -20.29 -16.37
N SER A 18 4.28 -19.76 -16.15
CA SER A 18 4.53 -18.33 -15.97
C SER A 18 4.89 -17.64 -17.29
N ASP A 19 3.96 -17.64 -18.24
CA ASP A 19 4.14 -16.94 -19.51
C ASP A 19 4.41 -15.45 -19.24
N GLY A 20 5.60 -14.97 -19.60
CA GLY A 20 6.02 -13.59 -19.41
C GLY A 20 6.57 -13.23 -18.03
N TRP A 21 7.16 -14.17 -17.28
CA TRP A 21 7.93 -13.88 -16.06
C TRP A 21 9.12 -12.95 -16.32
N ARG A 22 9.33 -11.97 -15.43
CA ARG A 22 10.47 -11.04 -15.42
C ARG A 22 11.06 -10.99 -14.02
N SER A 23 12.33 -10.63 -13.93
CA SER A 23 12.97 -10.36 -12.64
C SER A 23 13.89 -9.15 -12.73
N ARG A 24 14.07 -8.47 -11.59
CA ARG A 24 14.99 -7.34 -11.45
C ARG A 24 15.65 -7.38 -10.08
N ILE A 25 16.92 -7.01 -10.07
CA ILE A 25 17.69 -6.77 -8.86
C ILE A 25 17.35 -5.35 -8.37
N LEU A 26 16.84 -5.24 -7.15
CA LEU A 26 16.55 -3.95 -6.53
C LEU A 26 17.82 -3.29 -6.01
N LYS A 27 17.81 -1.95 -5.98
CA LYS A 27 18.92 -1.18 -5.43
C LYS A 27 19.04 -1.42 -3.92
N ARG A 28 20.29 -1.61 -3.48
CA ARG A 28 20.68 -1.70 -2.07
C ARG A 28 20.26 -0.43 -1.32
N ARG A 29 19.59 -0.56 -0.17
CA ARG A 29 19.33 0.57 0.76
C ARG A 29 20.05 0.42 2.10
N HIS A 30 19.90 -0.72 2.79
CA HIS A 30 20.45 -0.92 4.15
C HIS A 30 21.02 -2.32 4.42
N SER A 31 20.88 -3.28 3.49
CA SER A 31 21.42 -4.65 3.59
C SER A 31 22.69 -4.76 2.75
N ASP A 32 23.56 -5.73 3.02
CA ASP A 32 24.66 -6.15 2.13
C ASP A 32 24.20 -6.99 0.92
N HIS A 33 22.95 -7.47 0.96
CA HIS A 33 22.29 -8.14 -0.15
C HIS A 33 21.42 -7.21 -1.01
N CYS A 34 21.30 -7.54 -2.30
CA CYS A 34 20.39 -6.87 -3.23
C CYS A 34 19.18 -7.78 -3.52
N PRO A 35 17.97 -7.43 -3.04
CA PRO A 35 16.80 -8.27 -3.26
C PRO A 35 16.53 -8.50 -4.75
N ILE A 36 16.31 -9.77 -5.14
CA ILE A 36 15.82 -10.13 -6.48
C ILE A 36 14.30 -10.21 -6.38
N VAL A 37 13.61 -9.38 -7.18
CA VAL A 37 12.15 -9.40 -7.27
C VAL A 37 11.74 -9.90 -8.64
N GLY A 38 10.92 -10.94 -8.66
CA GLY A 38 10.29 -11.47 -9.86
C GLY A 38 8.81 -11.10 -9.93
N TRP A 39 8.30 -10.92 -11.13
CA TRP A 39 6.88 -10.67 -11.39
C TRP A 39 6.49 -11.21 -12.76
N ASN A 40 5.21 -11.54 -12.94
CA ASN A 40 4.67 -11.85 -14.25
C ASN A 40 4.27 -10.54 -14.97
N THR A 41 4.52 -10.44 -16.28
CA THR A 41 4.02 -9.32 -17.12
C THR A 41 2.51 -9.31 -17.24
N LYS A 42 1.87 -10.48 -17.18
CA LYS A 42 0.42 -10.65 -17.21
C LYS A 42 -0.07 -10.86 -15.78
N ILE A 43 -0.20 -9.78 -15.02
CA ILE A 43 -0.89 -9.81 -13.74
C ILE A 43 -2.38 -9.57 -14.03
N PRO A 44 -3.25 -10.60 -13.93
CA PRO A 44 -4.67 -10.39 -14.13
C PRO A 44 -5.17 -9.38 -13.09
N LYS A 45 -6.04 -8.46 -13.50
CA LYS A 45 -6.74 -7.59 -12.54
C LYS A 45 -7.48 -8.50 -11.56
N PRO A 46 -7.31 -8.33 -10.24
CA PRO A 46 -8.04 -9.15 -9.28
C PRO A 46 -9.54 -8.93 -9.52
N SER A 47 -10.27 -10.00 -9.84
CA SER A 47 -11.70 -9.93 -10.16
C SER A 47 -12.55 -9.51 -8.96
N ASN A 48 -12.06 -9.79 -7.74
CA ASN A 48 -12.79 -9.61 -6.48
C ASN A 48 -12.07 -8.69 -5.51
N ILE A 49 -11.63 -7.50 -5.94
CA ILE A 49 -11.12 -6.51 -4.98
C ILE A 49 -12.28 -6.06 -4.07
N PRO A 50 -12.26 -6.38 -2.77
CA PRO A 50 -13.32 -5.95 -1.87
C PRO A 50 -13.33 -4.42 -1.83
N PHE A 51 -14.52 -3.83 -1.78
CA PHE A 51 -14.62 -2.40 -1.56
C PHE A 51 -14.12 -2.10 -0.15
N ARG A 52 -13.13 -1.20 -0.06
CA ARG A 52 -12.59 -0.73 1.20
C ARG A 52 -12.76 0.78 1.24
N PHE A 53 -13.42 1.25 2.28
CA PHE A 53 -13.47 2.66 2.60
C PHE A 53 -12.05 3.15 2.88
N LYS A 54 -11.63 4.28 2.31
CA LYS A 54 -10.32 4.87 2.60
C LYS A 54 -10.48 6.00 3.60
N GLN A 55 -9.66 6.00 4.64
CA GLN A 55 -9.68 7.07 5.65
C GLN A 55 -9.48 8.47 5.03
N ALA A 56 -8.62 8.57 4.03
CA ALA A 56 -8.37 9.81 3.27
C ALA A 56 -9.63 10.42 2.64
N TRP A 57 -10.68 9.63 2.39
CA TRP A 57 -11.94 10.16 1.87
C TRP A 57 -12.61 11.10 2.86
N VAL A 58 -12.50 10.83 4.17
CA VAL A 58 -13.15 11.64 5.22
C VAL A 58 -12.62 13.07 5.24
N GLN A 59 -11.37 13.26 4.86
CA GLN A 59 -10.71 14.56 4.82
C GLN A 59 -11.09 15.38 3.59
N HIS A 60 -11.72 14.75 2.58
CA HIS A 60 -12.08 15.45 1.36
C HIS A 60 -13.43 16.18 1.52
N GLU A 61 -13.42 17.49 1.24
CA GLU A 61 -14.56 18.40 1.44
C GLU A 61 -15.84 17.90 0.74
N ASN A 62 -15.71 17.45 -0.51
CA ASN A 62 -16.85 16.99 -1.32
C ASN A 62 -17.42 15.61 -0.94
N LEU A 63 -16.82 14.85 -0.01
CA LEU A 63 -17.32 13.50 0.33
C LEU A 63 -18.77 13.57 0.83
N ARG A 64 -19.07 14.53 1.72
CA ARG A 64 -20.38 14.65 2.35
C ARG A 64 -21.48 14.88 1.32
N GLU A 65 -21.25 15.78 0.38
CA GLU A 65 -22.20 16.09 -0.69
C GLU A 65 -22.48 14.86 -1.56
N VAL A 66 -21.43 14.13 -1.93
CA VAL A 66 -21.55 12.91 -2.76
C VAL A 66 -22.38 11.84 -2.06
N VAL A 67 -22.14 11.63 -0.76
CA VAL A 67 -22.89 10.68 0.06
C VAL A 67 -24.35 11.12 0.17
N GLU A 68 -24.60 12.39 0.50
CA GLU A 68 -25.93 12.95 0.71
C GLU A 68 -26.79 12.88 -0.56
N ARG A 69 -26.21 13.27 -1.70
CA ARG A 69 -26.86 13.18 -3.02
C ARG A 69 -27.26 11.75 -3.34
N SER A 70 -26.36 10.79 -3.17
CA SER A 70 -26.63 9.37 -3.39
C SER A 70 -27.66 8.81 -2.40
N TRP A 71 -27.71 9.34 -1.17
CA TRP A 71 -28.61 8.85 -0.13
C TRP A 71 -30.05 9.35 -0.28
N LYS A 72 -30.24 10.59 -0.75
CA LYS A 72 -31.55 11.24 -0.91
C LYS A 72 -32.36 10.71 -2.10
N GLU A 73 -31.70 10.13 -3.10
CA GLU A 73 -32.37 9.65 -4.30
C GLU A 73 -33.42 8.56 -3.96
N PRO A 74 -34.69 8.75 -4.40
CA PRO A 74 -35.82 7.94 -3.95
C PRO A 74 -35.74 6.51 -4.46
N LEU A 75 -36.24 5.57 -3.65
CA LEU A 75 -36.36 4.16 -4.02
C LEU A 75 -37.73 3.64 -3.58
N HIS A 76 -38.42 2.97 -4.51
CA HIS A 76 -39.69 2.30 -4.22
C HIS A 76 -39.41 0.83 -3.93
N ASP A 77 -39.47 0.45 -2.66
CA ASP A 77 -39.15 -0.89 -2.20
C ASP A 77 -39.55 -1.12 -0.73
N ALA A 78 -39.40 -2.35 -0.22
CA ALA A 78 -39.56 -2.60 1.22
C ALA A 78 -38.44 -1.93 2.04
N PRO A 79 -38.68 -1.48 3.29
CA PRO A 79 -37.72 -0.69 4.08
C PRO A 79 -36.30 -1.27 4.15
N ILE A 80 -36.16 -2.56 4.45
CA ILE A 80 -34.86 -3.24 4.52
C ILE A 80 -34.18 -3.29 3.14
N ARG A 81 -34.95 -3.56 2.08
CA ARG A 81 -34.44 -3.58 0.70
C ARG A 81 -33.98 -2.20 0.24
N LYS A 82 -34.65 -1.12 0.67
CA LYS A 82 -34.22 0.26 0.38
C LYS A 82 -32.82 0.52 0.94
N VAL A 83 -32.55 0.14 2.19
CA VAL A 83 -31.23 0.36 2.81
C VAL A 83 -30.14 -0.40 2.04
N VAL A 84 -30.36 -1.69 1.73
CA VAL A 84 -29.41 -2.49 0.96
C VAL A 84 -29.15 -1.88 -0.43
N LYS A 85 -30.20 -1.44 -1.13
CA LYS A 85 -30.06 -0.79 -2.44
C LYS A 85 -29.31 0.54 -2.35
N LYS A 86 -29.60 1.37 -1.34
CA LYS A 86 -28.85 2.62 -1.09
C LYS A 86 -27.37 2.35 -0.85
N LEU A 87 -27.02 1.36 -0.03
CA LEU A 87 -25.62 0.99 0.22
C LEU A 87 -24.93 0.47 -1.05
N LYS A 88 -25.61 -0.36 -1.86
CA LYS A 88 -25.08 -0.83 -3.14
C LYS A 88 -24.82 0.33 -4.11
N ARG A 89 -25.76 1.27 -4.22
CA ARG A 89 -25.61 2.48 -5.04
C ARG A 89 -24.45 3.34 -4.52
N LEU A 90 -24.41 3.61 -3.23
CA LEU A 90 -23.37 4.41 -2.60
C LEU A 90 -21.98 3.81 -2.83
N LYS A 91 -21.83 2.48 -2.74
CA LYS A 91 -20.60 1.77 -3.07
C LYS A 91 -20.12 2.07 -4.49
N THR A 92 -21.01 2.05 -5.48
CA THR A 92 -20.66 2.34 -6.88
C THR A 92 -20.27 3.81 -7.06
N VAL A 93 -21.08 4.73 -6.53
CA VAL A 93 -20.81 6.18 -6.57
C VAL A 93 -19.46 6.51 -5.94
N LEU A 94 -19.16 5.96 -4.76
CA LEU A 94 -17.90 6.19 -4.05
C LEU A 94 -16.70 5.60 -4.80
N LYS A 95 -16.85 4.47 -5.48
CA LYS A 95 -15.78 3.91 -6.33
C LYS A 95 -15.44 4.85 -7.47
N GLU A 96 -16.45 5.34 -8.20
CA GLU A 96 -16.24 6.25 -9.32
C GLU A 96 -15.72 7.61 -8.87
N TRP A 97 -16.27 8.15 -7.79
CA TRP A 97 -15.80 9.40 -7.19
C TRP A 97 -14.35 9.26 -6.72
N SER A 98 -14.01 8.17 -6.01
CA SER A 98 -12.63 7.94 -5.56
C SER A 98 -11.67 7.81 -6.73
N TRP A 99 -12.09 7.22 -7.85
CA TRP A 99 -11.26 7.15 -9.04
C TRP A 99 -11.07 8.52 -9.69
N ARG A 100 -12.13 9.32 -9.78
CA ARG A 100 -12.08 10.67 -10.37
C ARG A 100 -11.24 11.65 -9.54
N VAL A 101 -11.37 11.60 -8.22
CA VAL A 101 -10.69 12.54 -7.31
C VAL A 101 -9.26 12.14 -7.01
N PHE A 102 -9.02 10.87 -6.66
CA PHE A 102 -7.69 10.43 -6.22
C PHE A 102 -6.87 9.76 -7.33
N GLY A 103 -7.54 9.31 -8.41
CA GLY A 103 -6.91 8.76 -9.60
C GLY A 103 -5.82 7.72 -9.33
N ASN A 104 -4.81 7.75 -10.18
CA ASN A 104 -3.55 7.05 -9.94
C ASN A 104 -2.63 7.95 -9.12
N THR A 105 -2.80 7.92 -7.80
CA THR A 105 -2.05 8.74 -6.84
C THR A 105 -0.52 8.64 -7.03
N LYS A 106 -0.02 7.46 -7.45
CA LYS A 106 1.41 7.25 -7.70
C LYS A 106 1.91 7.97 -8.96
N GLN A 107 1.09 8.00 -10.00
CA GLN A 107 1.42 8.73 -11.21
C GLN A 107 1.40 10.22 -10.94
N HIS A 108 0.38 10.71 -10.24
CA HIS A 108 0.27 12.11 -9.87
C HIS A 108 1.44 12.58 -8.99
N LEU A 109 1.86 11.75 -8.03
CA LEU A 109 3.05 12.00 -7.21
C LEU A 109 4.32 12.09 -8.06
N LYS A 110 4.47 11.22 -9.06
CA LYS A 110 5.63 11.25 -9.97
C LYS A 110 5.63 12.50 -10.86
N GLU A 111 4.46 12.91 -11.34
CA GLU A 111 4.30 14.14 -12.14
C GLU A 111 4.72 15.37 -11.32
N LEU A 112 4.19 15.51 -10.09
CA LEU A 112 4.56 16.61 -9.18
C LEU A 112 6.04 16.60 -8.79
N GLU A 113 6.63 15.43 -8.53
CA GLU A 113 8.07 15.32 -8.25
C GLU A 113 8.93 15.77 -9.44
N GLY A 114 8.48 15.50 -10.68
CA GLY A 114 9.15 15.96 -11.90
C GLY A 114 9.01 17.46 -12.16
N GLU A 115 7.83 18.03 -11.88
CA GLU A 115 7.60 19.49 -11.91
C GLU A 115 8.48 20.20 -10.89
N LEU A 116 8.55 19.68 -9.66
CA LEU A 116 9.41 20.22 -8.61
C LEU A 116 10.89 20.16 -9.02
N GLU A 117 11.35 19.06 -9.61
CA GLU A 117 12.73 18.96 -10.11
C GLU A 117 13.03 19.99 -11.22
N SER A 118 12.02 20.34 -12.02
CA SER A 118 12.16 21.35 -13.08
C SER A 118 12.28 22.75 -12.47
N ILE A 119 11.44 23.09 -11.49
CA ILE A 119 11.49 24.36 -10.75
C ILE A 119 12.84 24.54 -10.06
N LEU A 120 13.35 23.50 -9.39
CA LEU A 120 14.65 23.55 -8.70
C LEU A 120 15.80 23.84 -9.69
N LYS A 121 15.74 23.27 -10.91
CA LYS A 121 16.74 23.56 -11.97
C LYS A 121 16.66 24.99 -12.50
N GLU A 122 15.46 25.57 -12.57
CA GLU A 122 15.27 26.96 -12.96
C GLU A 122 15.77 27.92 -11.88
N GLN A 123 15.57 27.60 -10.60
CA GLN A 123 16.11 28.36 -9.47
C GLN A 123 17.65 28.33 -9.41
N GLU A 124 18.32 27.28 -9.90
CA GLU A 124 19.79 27.29 -10.02
C GLU A 124 20.30 28.40 -10.95
N GLN A 125 19.47 28.83 -11.93
CA GLN A 125 19.79 29.90 -12.87
C GLN A 125 19.38 31.28 -12.36
N ASP A 126 18.29 31.36 -11.57
CA ASP A 126 17.81 32.59 -10.95
C ASP A 126 17.34 32.36 -9.49
N PRO A 127 18.27 32.39 -8.50
CA PRO A 127 18.00 32.02 -7.11
C PRO A 127 17.05 32.96 -6.36
N PHE A 128 16.84 34.18 -6.85
CA PHE A 128 16.07 35.23 -6.16
C PHE A 128 14.67 35.42 -6.73
N ASN A 129 14.24 34.56 -7.65
CA ASN A 129 12.91 34.61 -8.22
C ASN A 129 11.85 34.17 -7.19
N SER A 130 11.13 35.14 -6.63
CA SER A 130 10.08 34.90 -5.63
C SER A 130 8.93 34.05 -6.14
N GLU A 131 8.63 34.10 -7.44
CA GLU A 131 7.57 33.30 -8.04
C GLU A 131 7.94 31.81 -8.06
N LEU A 132 9.17 31.48 -8.46
CA LEU A 132 9.66 30.10 -8.42
C LEU A 132 9.71 29.54 -7.00
N GLN A 133 10.08 30.35 -6.01
CA GLN A 133 10.05 29.94 -4.59
C GLN A 133 8.62 29.66 -4.10
N ASN A 134 7.64 30.48 -4.49
CA ASN A 134 6.24 30.23 -4.13
C ASN A 134 5.72 28.94 -4.77
N GLN A 135 6.04 28.71 -6.04
CA GLN A 135 5.68 27.48 -6.76
C GLN A 135 6.33 26.24 -6.14
N GLU A 136 7.60 26.32 -5.73
CA GLU A 136 8.29 25.24 -5.01
C GLU A 136 7.53 24.84 -3.73
N VAL A 137 7.14 25.82 -2.91
CA VAL A 137 6.37 25.59 -1.68
C VAL A 137 5.03 24.94 -1.99
N GLU A 138 4.31 25.44 -3.00
CA GLU A 138 3.01 24.89 -3.40
C GLU A 138 3.13 23.43 -3.84
N LYS A 139 4.11 23.11 -4.69
CA LYS A 139 4.37 21.73 -5.15
C LYS A 139 4.82 20.83 -4.01
N ALA A 140 5.68 21.30 -3.12
CA ALA A 140 6.13 20.55 -1.96
C ALA A 140 4.96 20.21 -1.01
N MET A 141 4.05 21.18 -0.77
CA MET A 141 2.83 20.95 0.01
C MET A 141 1.91 19.92 -0.64
N ALA A 142 1.70 20.00 -1.96
CA ALA A 142 0.90 19.03 -2.70
C ALA A 142 1.50 17.61 -2.63
N ILE A 143 2.81 17.46 -2.79
CA ILE A 143 3.52 16.19 -2.64
C ILE A 143 3.35 15.63 -1.22
N GLN A 144 3.49 16.47 -0.20
CA GLN A 144 3.34 16.06 1.19
C GLN A 144 1.91 15.55 1.45
N ALA A 145 0.89 16.26 0.98
CA ALA A 145 -0.50 15.85 1.12
C ALA A 145 -0.78 14.47 0.49
N LEU A 146 -0.23 14.19 -0.70
CA LEU A 146 -0.37 12.88 -1.34
C LEU A 146 0.37 11.78 -0.58
N LYS A 147 1.56 12.06 -0.05
CA LYS A 147 2.32 11.13 0.80
C LYS A 147 1.55 10.80 2.08
N ASP A 148 0.90 11.79 2.69
CA ASP A 148 0.07 11.58 3.88
C ASP A 148 -1.14 10.68 3.59
N VAL A 149 -1.79 10.86 2.43
CA VAL A 149 -2.86 9.96 1.97
C VAL A 149 -2.35 8.52 1.77
N GLU A 150 -1.15 8.35 1.22
CA GLU A 150 -0.53 7.02 1.07
C GLU A 150 -0.21 6.39 2.44
N ILE A 151 0.37 7.16 3.37
CA ILE A 151 0.65 6.71 4.73
C ILE A 151 -0.63 6.29 5.44
N GLN A 152 -1.70 7.08 5.38
CA GLN A 152 -2.99 6.72 5.96
C GLN A 152 -3.53 5.41 5.36
N THR A 153 -3.42 5.26 4.04
CA THR A 153 -3.85 4.05 3.34
C THR A 153 -3.05 2.83 3.80
N LEU A 154 -1.72 2.97 3.97
CA LEU A 154 -0.85 1.91 4.45
C LEU A 154 -1.14 1.55 5.91
N ARG A 155 -1.34 2.55 6.79
CA ARG A 155 -1.73 2.34 8.19
C ARG A 155 -3.06 1.59 8.30
N GLN A 156 -4.03 1.94 7.47
CA GLN A 156 -5.32 1.25 7.45
C GLN A 156 -5.16 -0.21 7.00
N LYS A 157 -4.31 -0.49 6.02
CA LYS A 157 -4.00 -1.87 5.60
C LYS A 157 -3.29 -2.65 6.71
N ALA A 158 -2.30 -2.05 7.37
CA ALA A 158 -1.56 -2.67 8.46
C ALA A 158 -2.47 -3.01 9.65
N ARG A 159 -3.37 -2.10 10.05
CA ARG A 159 -4.34 -2.40 11.12
C ARG A 159 -5.28 -3.55 10.77
N VAL A 160 -5.66 -3.66 9.49
CA VAL A 160 -6.49 -4.78 9.03
C VAL A 160 -5.69 -6.08 9.06
N THR A 161 -4.40 -6.09 8.68
CA THR A 161 -3.56 -7.29 8.82
C THR A 161 -3.38 -7.68 10.28
N ASP A 162 -3.07 -6.72 11.16
CA ASP A 162 -2.89 -6.98 12.59
C ASP A 162 -4.17 -7.53 13.24
N ALA A 163 -5.34 -6.97 12.89
CA ALA A 163 -6.62 -7.47 13.37
C ALA A 163 -6.92 -8.89 12.88
N LEU A 164 -6.67 -9.18 11.59
CA LEU A 164 -6.86 -10.52 11.02
C LEU A 164 -5.89 -11.55 11.61
N GLU A 165 -4.65 -11.18 11.88
CA GLU A 165 -3.65 -12.04 12.53
C GLU A 165 -3.96 -12.25 14.02
N GLY A 166 -4.44 -11.21 14.71
CA GLY A 166 -4.93 -11.30 16.07
C GLY A 166 -6.13 -12.24 16.20
N GLU A 167 -7.12 -12.12 15.30
CA GLU A 167 -8.28 -13.03 15.24
C GLU A 167 -7.88 -14.47 14.93
N ARG A 168 -6.89 -14.68 14.05
CA ARG A 168 -6.32 -16.00 13.75
C ARG A 168 -5.62 -16.61 14.96
N ASN A 169 -4.95 -15.80 15.80
CA ASN A 169 -4.31 -16.26 17.03
C ASN A 169 -5.29 -16.46 18.20
N SER A 170 -6.43 -15.76 18.23
CA SER A 170 -7.44 -15.91 19.30
C SER A 170 -8.43 -17.06 19.07
N ASN A 171 -8.41 -17.71 17.91
CA ASN A 171 -9.25 -18.89 17.61
C ASN A 171 -8.65 -20.22 18.09
N VAL A 172 -7.77 -20.20 19.10
CA VAL A 172 -7.28 -21.41 19.77
C VAL A 172 -8.15 -21.66 21.02
N PRO A 173 -9.01 -22.69 21.05
CA PRO A 173 -9.60 -23.14 22.30
C PRO A 173 -8.48 -23.67 23.19
N LEU A 174 -8.46 -23.25 24.45
CA LEU A 174 -7.66 -23.88 25.51
C LEU A 174 -7.90 -25.40 25.50
N GLY A 175 -6.94 -26.16 24.99
CA GLY A 175 -7.01 -27.60 24.85
C GLY A 175 -5.61 -28.19 24.64
N VAL A 176 -5.20 -29.03 25.57
CA VAL A 176 -3.89 -29.65 25.70
C VAL A 176 -3.56 -30.60 24.53
N GLY A 177 -2.29 -30.60 24.08
CA GLY A 177 -1.56 -31.84 23.72
C GLY A 177 -1.38 -32.24 22.25
N CYS A 178 -0.10 -32.31 21.86
CA CYS A 178 0.56 -33.28 20.95
C CYS A 178 0.49 -33.13 19.41
N ASP A 179 1.66 -32.81 18.86
CA ASP A 179 2.38 -33.38 17.70
C ASP A 179 1.70 -33.72 16.34
N ASN A 180 2.37 -33.16 15.31
CA ASN A 180 2.63 -33.65 13.94
C ASN A 180 1.48 -33.80 12.92
N GLY A 181 1.60 -33.06 11.81
CA GLY A 181 0.84 -33.32 10.58
C GLY A 181 1.07 -32.29 9.47
N SER A 182 1.81 -32.69 8.44
CA SER A 182 2.16 -31.95 7.23
C SER A 182 0.94 -31.47 6.40
N ALA A 183 0.94 -30.21 5.95
CA ALA A 183 0.42 -29.77 4.63
C ALA A 183 0.66 -28.26 4.44
N ASN A 184 1.69 -27.89 3.67
CA ASN A 184 1.91 -26.54 3.18
C ASN A 184 1.01 -26.27 1.97
N ASN A 185 0.17 -25.24 2.05
CA ASN A 185 -0.30 -24.50 0.88
C ASN A 185 0.14 -23.05 1.07
N VAL A 186 1.12 -22.62 0.28
CA VAL A 186 1.71 -21.27 0.33
C VAL A 186 1.47 -20.61 -1.04
N GLU A 187 0.39 -19.84 -1.15
CA GLU A 187 0.34 -18.72 -2.09
C GLU A 187 1.00 -17.54 -1.37
N GLU A 188 2.00 -16.93 -2.00
CA GLU A 188 2.90 -15.88 -1.48
C GLU A 188 4.10 -16.39 -0.63
N VAL A 189 5.28 -16.45 -1.25
CA VAL A 189 6.54 -16.73 -0.56
C VAL A 189 7.25 -15.42 -0.27
N GLU A 190 7.11 -14.94 0.97
CA GLU A 190 8.04 -13.98 1.56
C GLU A 190 9.30 -14.74 2.04
N VAL A 191 10.47 -14.35 1.53
CA VAL A 191 11.75 -14.91 2.03
C VAL A 191 12.03 -14.31 3.40
N LYS A 192 11.84 -15.13 4.44
CA LYS A 192 11.91 -14.79 5.87
C LYS A 192 13.16 -13.97 6.25
N LYS A 193 12.94 -12.81 6.88
CA LYS A 193 13.95 -12.09 7.66
C LYS A 193 14.09 -12.79 9.02
N VAL A 194 15.20 -13.49 9.25
CA VAL A 194 15.55 -14.06 10.56
C VAL A 194 15.76 -12.90 11.54
N ARG A 195 14.83 -12.74 12.49
CA ARG A 195 14.94 -11.78 13.58
C ARG A 195 15.89 -12.37 14.63
N LYS A 196 17.18 -12.01 14.58
CA LYS A 196 18.09 -12.27 15.71
C LYS A 196 17.61 -11.41 16.89
N ARG A 197 17.24 -12.08 17.97
CA ARG A 197 16.91 -11.50 19.27
C ARG A 197 18.22 -10.90 19.82
N VAL A 198 18.34 -9.58 19.88
CA VAL A 198 19.41 -8.94 20.65
C VAL A 198 19.07 -9.20 22.12
N GLN A 199 19.87 -10.04 22.76
CA GLN A 199 19.91 -10.09 24.23
C GLN A 199 20.55 -8.77 24.68
N THR A 200 19.77 -7.91 25.32
CA THR A 200 20.32 -6.81 26.10
C THR A 200 20.90 -7.42 27.37
N SER A 201 22.21 -7.67 27.37
CA SER A 201 22.96 -7.75 28.61
C SER A 201 23.07 -6.32 29.17
N GLU A 202 22.55 -6.11 30.37
CA GLU A 202 22.72 -4.87 31.13
C GLU A 202 24.23 -4.54 31.25
N CYS A 203 24.63 -3.35 30.82
CA CYS A 203 25.96 -2.80 31.09
C CYS A 203 25.85 -1.84 32.29
N PRO A 204 26.53 -2.11 33.42
CA PRO A 204 26.44 -1.30 34.62
C PRO A 204 27.46 -0.17 34.58
N LEU A 205 27.21 0.90 33.83
CA LEU A 205 27.99 2.14 33.90
C LEU A 205 27.12 3.35 33.61
N PHE A 206 26.25 3.70 34.56
CA PHE A 206 25.92 5.08 34.90
C PHE A 206 25.34 5.05 36.31
N ARG A 207 26.25 4.86 37.27
CA ARG A 207 26.07 5.22 38.67
C ARG A 207 26.94 6.46 38.88
N GLN A 208 26.31 7.62 38.84
CA GLN A 208 26.68 8.85 39.54
C GLN A 208 25.54 9.85 39.37
#